data_AF-X1PUH7-F1
#
_entry.id   AF-X1PUH7-F1
#
_cell.length_a   1.000
_cell.length_b   1.000
_cell.length_c   1.000
_cell.angle_alpha   90.00
_cell.angle_beta   90.00
_cell.angle_gamma   90.00
#
_symmetry.space_group_name_H-M   'P 1'
#
loop_
_entity.id
_entity.type
_entity.pdbx_description
1 polymer ?
#
loop_
_entity_poly.entity_id
_entity_poly.type
_entity_poly.pdbx_seq_one_letter_code
_entity_poly.pdbx_strand_id
1 'polypeptide(L)'
;AEFDIIYGKGISTSGCILDMATEMEIVKKAGSWFSYKEERIGQGRDGARLFLEQNPKMMAEIEARVRAEIQANQGRALPAAAQAQAPDEQQ
;
A
#
# COMPACT_ATOMS: atom_id res chain seq x y z
N ALA A 1 -0.21 2.70 20.80
CA ALA A 1 -1.30 2.34 19.88
C ALA A 1 -1.71 3.61 19.15
N GLU A 2 -1.41 3.72 17.85
CA GLU A 2 -1.51 4.97 17.06
C GLU A 2 -2.02 4.75 15.61
N PHE A 3 -2.70 3.63 15.30
CA PHE A 3 -3.04 3.28 13.90
C PHE A 3 -4.53 3.42 13.52
N ASP A 4 -5.40 3.94 14.40
CA ASP A 4 -6.85 4.00 14.14
C ASP A 4 -7.34 5.32 13.49
N ILE A 5 -6.51 6.36 13.40
CA ILE A 5 -6.97 7.71 12.97
C ILE A 5 -6.74 7.97 11.46
N ILE A 6 -6.25 6.99 10.69
CA ILE A 6 -5.92 7.19 9.27
C ILE A 6 -7.20 7.21 8.38
N TYR A 7 -8.32 6.63 8.84
CA TYR A 7 -9.56 6.52 8.04
C TYR A 7 -10.54 7.69 8.24
N GLY A 8 -10.09 8.80 8.83
CA GLY A 8 -10.87 10.04 8.97
C GLY A 8 -10.64 11.01 7.82
N LYS A 9 -11.50 10.97 6.80
CA LYS A 9 -11.87 12.07 5.88
C LYS A 9 -11.17 13.42 6.17
N GLY A 10 -9.98 13.68 5.61
CA GLY A 10 -9.40 15.04 5.63
C GLY A 10 -7.88 15.18 5.64
N ILE A 11 -7.10 14.19 6.10
CA ILE A 11 -5.63 14.27 6.10
C ILE A 11 -5.12 13.58 4.83
N SER A 12 -4.75 14.38 3.82
CA SER A 12 -4.02 14.02 2.58
C SER A 12 -3.67 12.52 2.41
N THR A 13 -4.68 11.71 2.10
CA THR A 13 -4.60 10.24 2.13
C THR A 13 -3.58 9.72 1.10
N SER A 14 -3.52 10.34 -0.07
CA SER A 14 -2.58 10.03 -1.15
C SER A 14 -1.12 10.27 -0.77
N GLY A 15 -0.84 11.37 -0.07
CA GLY A 15 0.52 11.69 0.38
C GLY A 15 1.04 10.79 1.49
N CYS A 16 0.16 10.31 2.36
CA CYS A 16 0.50 9.37 3.43
C CYS A 16 0.66 7.94 2.88
N ILE A 17 -0.24 7.51 1.99
CA ILE A 17 -0.13 6.21 1.31
C ILE A 17 1.16 6.11 0.52
N LEU A 18 1.56 7.16 -0.22
CA LEU A 18 2.80 7.16 -0.98
C LEU A 18 4.04 7.02 -0.08
N ASP A 19 4.03 7.66 1.09
CA ASP A 19 5.11 7.58 2.07
C ASP A 19 5.24 6.15 2.60
N MET A 20 4.14 5.59 3.13
CA MET A 20 4.07 4.21 3.63
C MET A 20 4.44 3.19 2.55
N ALA A 21 3.96 3.37 1.32
CA ALA A 21 4.26 2.47 0.22
C ALA A 21 5.73 2.55 -0.22
N THR A 22 6.39 3.70 -0.07
CA THR A 22 7.83 3.84 -0.34
C THR A 22 8.64 3.19 0.78
N GLU A 23 8.23 3.35 2.05
CA GLU A 23 8.88 2.69 3.19
C GLU A 23 8.79 1.15 3.12
N MET A 24 7.66 0.63 2.66
CA MET A 24 7.44 -0.82 2.49
C MET A 24 7.99 -1.36 1.16
N GLU A 25 8.75 -0.58 0.41
CA GLU A 25 9.29 -0.92 -0.92
C GLU A 25 8.23 -1.36 -1.97
N ILE A 26 6.95 -1.10 -1.70
CA ILE A 26 5.83 -1.34 -2.63
C ILE A 26 5.94 -0.39 -3.83
N VAL A 27 6.28 0.87 -3.56
CA VAL A 27 6.60 1.89 -4.56
C VAL A 27 8.11 2.06 -4.60
N LYS A 28 8.70 1.85 -5.78
CA LYS A 28 10.13 2.05 -6.01
C LYS A 28 10.41 3.50 -6.36
N LYS A 29 11.35 4.09 -5.63
CA LYS A 29 11.86 5.44 -5.90
C LYS A 29 13.21 5.37 -6.61
N ALA A 30 13.24 5.71 -7.89
CA ALA A 30 14.45 5.88 -8.68
C ALA A 30 14.84 7.36 -8.72
N GLY A 31 15.59 7.81 -7.71
CA GLY A 31 16.00 9.21 -7.57
C GLY A 31 14.79 10.12 -7.30
N SER A 32 14.41 10.95 -8.28
CA SER A 32 13.21 11.80 -8.21
C SER A 32 11.95 11.13 -8.79
N TRP A 33 12.04 9.92 -9.33
CA TRP A 33 10.91 9.25 -9.97
C TRP A 33 10.32 8.15 -9.10
N PHE A 34 9.01 8.08 -9.04
CA PHE A 34 8.24 7.03 -8.38
C PHE A 34 7.66 6.08 -9.42
N SER A 35 7.85 4.79 -9.19
CA SER A 35 7.34 3.69 -10.01
C SER A 35 6.66 2.66 -9.11
N TYR A 36 5.52 2.16 -9.54
CA TYR A 36 4.78 1.11 -8.84
C TYR A 36 4.61 -0.09 -9.75
N LYS A 37 5.08 -1.25 -9.28
CA LYS A 37 5.24 -2.47 -10.10
C LYS A 37 6.06 -2.19 -11.37
N GLU A 38 5.38 -1.87 -12.46
CA GLU A 38 5.95 -1.56 -13.78
C GLU A 38 5.42 -0.23 -14.35
N GLU A 39 4.49 0.43 -13.65
CA GLU A 39 3.91 1.69 -14.08
C GLU A 39 4.62 2.87 -13.40
N ARG A 40 4.88 3.91 -14.19
CA ARG A 40 5.54 5.12 -13.70
C ARG A 40 4.48 6.07 -13.15
N ILE A 41 4.49 6.27 -11.83
CA ILE A 41 3.52 7.14 -11.15
C ILE A 41 3.84 8.60 -11.46
N GLY A 42 5.10 9.02 -11.32
CA GLY A 42 5.47 10.41 -11.60
C GLY A 42 6.78 10.86 -10.99
N GLN A 43 7.14 12.11 -11.28
CA GLN A 43 8.33 12.76 -10.72
C GLN A 43 7.95 13.53 -9.46
N GLY A 44 8.71 13.32 -8.38
CA GLY A 44 8.53 13.98 -7.10
C GLY A 44 7.31 13.48 -6.34
N ARG A 45 7.21 13.91 -5.08
CA ARG A 45 6.10 13.56 -4.18
C ARG A 45 4.77 14.10 -4.71
N ASP A 46 4.76 15.35 -5.17
CA ASP A 46 3.57 16.01 -5.71
C ASP A 46 3.07 15.37 -7.01
N GLY A 47 3.97 15.06 -7.95
CA GLY A 47 3.60 14.38 -9.20
C GLY A 47 3.02 12.99 -8.93
N ALA A 48 3.64 12.25 -8.01
CA ALA A 48 3.14 10.94 -7.62
C ALA A 48 1.77 11.02 -6.91
N ARG A 49 1.58 11.99 -6.01
CA ARG A 49 0.31 12.25 -5.34
C ARG A 49 -0.80 12.54 -6.35
N LEU A 50 -0.55 13.47 -7.28
CA LEU A 50 -1.51 13.88 -8.29
C LEU A 50 -1.89 12.72 -9.23
N PHE A 51 -0.93 11.86 -9.57
CA PHE A 51 -1.21 10.67 -10.35
C PHE A 51 -2.12 9.69 -9.61
N LEU A 52 -1.91 9.46 -8.31
CA LEU A 52 -2.77 8.61 -7.50
C LEU A 52 -4.18 9.19 -7.32
N GLU A 53 -4.29 10.52 -7.16
CA GLU A 53 -5.59 11.21 -7.11
C GLU A 53 -6.36 11.10 -8.43
N GLN A 54 -5.65 11.14 -9.57
CA GLN A 54 -6.25 10.91 -10.89
C GLN A 54 -6.54 9.43 -11.17
N ASN A 55 -5.86 8.50 -10.48
CA ASN A 55 -5.98 7.06 -10.66
C ASN A 55 -6.46 6.36 -9.37
N PRO A 56 -7.74 6.52 -8.98
CA PRO A 56 -8.27 5.94 -7.75
C PRO A 56 -8.18 4.41 -7.71
N LYS A 57 -8.20 3.74 -8.88
CA LYS A 57 -7.99 2.29 -8.99
C LYS A 57 -6.59 1.88 -8.51
N MET A 58 -5.56 2.61 -8.94
CA MET A 58 -4.18 2.33 -8.53
C MET A 58 -3.97 2.71 -7.06
N MET A 59 -4.54 3.81 -6.61
CA MET A 59 -4.49 4.21 -5.21
C MET A 59 -5.08 3.14 -4.28
N ALA A 60 -6.25 2.58 -4.62
CA ALA A 60 -6.86 1.49 -3.86
C ALA A 60 -6.00 0.22 -3.88
N GLU A 61 -5.34 -0.08 -5.00
CA GLU A 61 -4.45 -1.24 -5.10
C GLU A 61 -3.19 -1.08 -4.22
N ILE A 62 -2.58 0.10 -4.23
CA ILE A 62 -1.44 0.42 -3.36
C ILE A 62 -1.87 0.37 -1.90
N GLU A 63 -3.02 0.94 -1.55
CA GLU A 63 -3.56 0.88 -0.19
C GLU A 63 -3.75 -0.57 0.27
N ALA A 64 -4.37 -1.42 -0.56
CA ALA A 64 -4.58 -2.82 -0.24
C ALA A 64 -3.25 -3.56 -0.03
N ARG A 65 -2.23 -3.26 -0.86
CA ARG A 65 -0.87 -3.80 -0.71
C ARG A 65 -0.20 -3.33 0.56
N VAL A 66 -0.27 -2.04 0.88
CA VAL A 66 0.26 -1.44 2.12
C VAL A 66 -0.38 -2.11 3.33
N ARG A 67 -1.71 -2.26 3.32
CA ARG A 67 -2.44 -2.96 4.39
C ARG A 67 -2.00 -4.41 4.52
N ALA A 68 -1.86 -5.12 3.40
CA ALA A 68 -1.40 -6.51 3.40
C ALA A 68 0.02 -6.65 3.94
N GLU A 69 0.94 -5.75 3.56
CA GLU A 69 2.31 -5.70 4.09
C GLU A 69 2.34 -5.35 5.58
N ILE A 70 1.54 -4.40 6.04
CA ILE A 70 1.39 -4.11 7.47
C ILE A 70 0.92 -5.36 8.20
N GLN A 71 -0.11 -6.05 7.70
CA GLN A 71 -0.61 -7.29 8.30
C GLN A 71 0.42 -8.42 8.26
N ALA A 72 1.20 -8.54 7.18
CA ALA A 72 2.25 -9.54 7.04
C ALA A 72 3.42 -9.27 7.99
N ASN A 73 3.84 -8.01 8.12
CA ASN A 73 4.90 -7.58 9.03
C ASN A 73 4.43 -7.61 10.50
N GLN A 74 3.16 -7.31 10.76
CA GLN A 74 2.50 -7.55 12.05
C GLN A 74 2.25 -9.04 12.30
N GLY A 75 2.27 -9.89 11.28
CA GLY A 75 2.22 -11.35 11.41
C GLY A 75 3.48 -11.98 12.02
N ARG A 76 4.57 -11.20 12.18
CA ARG A 76 5.69 -11.60 13.07
C ARG A 76 5.45 -11.23 14.54
N ALA A 77 4.36 -10.52 14.84
CA ALA A 77 3.82 -10.24 16.17
C ALA A 77 2.28 -10.46 16.19
N LEU A 78 1.92 -11.75 16.24
CA LEU A 78 0.60 -12.37 16.55
C LEU A 78 -0.25 -12.86 15.36
N PRO A 79 -0.60 -14.16 15.32
CA PRO A 79 -1.52 -14.74 14.35
C PRO A 79 -2.97 -14.61 14.84
N ALA A 80 -3.84 -13.99 14.04
CA ALA A 80 -5.28 -14.08 14.28
C ALA A 80 -6.10 -13.91 13.00
N ALA A 81 -6.52 -15.06 12.49
CA ALA A 81 -7.76 -15.36 11.76
C ALA A 81 -7.96 -14.73 10.35
N ALA A 82 -7.78 -15.48 9.25
CA ALA A 82 -8.69 -16.50 8.69
C ALA A 82 -9.45 -15.88 7.47
N GLN A 83 -9.64 -16.46 6.28
CA GLN A 83 -9.91 -17.82 5.76
C GLN A 83 -9.75 -17.75 4.21
N ALA A 84 -9.60 -18.76 3.36
CA ALA A 84 -9.39 -20.21 3.43
C ALA A 84 -9.25 -20.71 1.99
N GLN A 85 -8.21 -21.48 1.66
CA GLN A 85 -8.30 -22.59 0.69
C GLN A 85 -7.30 -23.66 1.14
N ALA A 86 -7.84 -24.75 1.65
CA ALA A 86 -7.18 -26.02 1.91
C ALA A 86 -8.15 -27.12 1.46
N PRO A 87 -7.70 -28.36 1.20
CA PRO A 87 -6.44 -28.81 0.66
C PRO A 87 -6.66 -29.74 -0.57
N ASP A 88 -5.54 -30.17 -1.14
CA ASP A 88 -5.34 -31.31 -2.03
C ASP A 88 -6.32 -32.48 -1.80
N GLU A 89 -7.05 -32.89 -2.85
CA GLU A 89 -7.79 -34.16 -2.92
C GLU A 89 -6.98 -35.12 -3.79
N GLN A 90 -6.13 -35.92 -3.16
CA GLN A 90 -5.60 -37.16 -3.72
C GLN A 90 -6.40 -38.33 -3.17
N GLN A 91 -7.13 -39.01 -4.06
CA GLN A 91 -7.26 -40.47 -4.04
C GLN A 91 -7.41 -41.02 -5.45
#